data_AF-A0A1A7WAF1-F1
#
_entry.id   AF-A0A1A7WAF1-F1
#
_cell.length_a   1.000
_cell.length_b   1.000
_cell.length_c   1.000
_cell.angle_alpha   90.00
_cell.angle_beta   90.00
_cell.angle_gamma   90.00
#
_symmetry.space_group_name_H-M   'P 1'
#
loop_
_entity.id
_entity.type
_entity.pdbx_description
1 polymer ?
#
loop_
_entity_poly.entity_id
_entity_poly.type
_entity_poly.pdbx_seq_one_letter_code
_entity_poly.pdbx_strand_id
1 'polypeptide(L)'
;VLTSLISQTEYDVAVTPVYDEGPGTVMLGTAITDVVPAPKNLRFSEVTQTSFRATWEHGAPDVALYRLTWTKKGETASQDAILNHDETTYTLENLDPDSEYLVTVTAIYPDESESEDLMGSERTLLKAADVPSEPPRNLRVFNATTSTLTVRWDAAPGPVDTYKITYKP
;
A
#
# COMPACT_ATOMS: atom_id res chain seq x y z
N VAL A 1 -15.76 -10.72 31.63
CA VAL A 1 -15.57 -9.91 30.41
C VAL A 1 -16.67 -10.31 29.45
N LEU A 2 -17.44 -9.35 28.92
CA LEU A 2 -18.41 -9.62 27.85
C LEU A 2 -17.64 -9.68 26.54
N THR A 3 -17.97 -10.64 25.67
CA THR A 3 -17.27 -10.89 24.39
C THR A 3 -18.28 -10.97 23.25
N SER A 4 -17.81 -10.89 22.00
CA SER A 4 -18.66 -10.96 20.80
C SER A 4 -19.70 -9.83 20.74
N LEU A 5 -19.31 -8.64 21.21
CA LEU A 5 -20.08 -7.41 21.01
C LEU A 5 -19.75 -6.82 19.64
N ILE A 6 -20.72 -6.13 19.05
CA ILE A 6 -20.57 -5.40 17.78
C ILE A 6 -19.87 -4.08 18.08
N SER A 7 -18.94 -3.68 17.22
CA SER A 7 -18.22 -2.41 17.37
C SER A 7 -19.15 -1.19 17.28
N GLN A 8 -18.73 -0.04 17.82
CA GLN A 8 -19.50 1.22 17.83
C GLN A 8 -20.98 1.12 18.28
N THR A 9 -21.33 0.11 19.07
CA THR A 9 -22.71 -0.18 19.47
C THR A 9 -22.89 0.10 20.96
N GLU A 10 -23.99 0.76 21.32
CA GLU A 10 -24.39 0.98 22.71
C GLU A 10 -25.00 -0.29 23.29
N TYR A 11 -24.56 -0.66 24.49
CA TYR A 11 -25.08 -1.80 25.25
C TYR A 11 -25.59 -1.35 26.61
N ASP A 12 -26.84 -1.69 26.89
CA ASP A 12 -27.40 -1.67 28.24
C ASP A 12 -27.02 -2.96 28.97
N VAL A 13 -26.36 -2.82 30.12
CA VAL A 13 -25.91 -3.93 30.95
C VAL A 13 -26.68 -3.92 32.27
N ALA A 14 -27.31 -5.05 32.58
CA ALA A 14 -28.01 -5.26 33.84
C ALA A 14 -27.36 -6.41 34.63
N VAL A 15 -27.05 -6.15 35.90
CA VAL A 15 -26.55 -7.16 36.84
C VAL A 15 -27.58 -7.34 37.94
N THR A 16 -28.15 -8.54 38.04
CA THR A 16 -29.13 -8.88 39.09
C THR A 16 -28.54 -9.95 40.01
N PRO A 17 -28.32 -9.67 41.31
CA PRO A 17 -27.89 -10.70 42.25
C PRO A 17 -29.05 -11.68 42.51
N VAL A 18 -28.74 -12.97 42.67
CA VAL A 18 -29.73 -14.02 42.96
C VAL A 18 -29.38 -14.68 44.28
N TYR A 19 -30.35 -14.75 45.19
CA TYR A 19 -30.25 -15.37 46.51
C TYR A 19 -31.27 -16.51 46.67
N ASP A 20 -31.16 -17.30 47.73
CA ASP A 20 -32.08 -18.40 48.03
C ASP A 20 -33.54 -17.93 48.20
N GLU A 21 -33.73 -16.69 48.63
CA GLU A 21 -35.03 -16.03 48.83
C GLU A 21 -35.56 -15.30 47.57
N GLY A 22 -34.75 -15.22 46.51
CA GLY A 22 -35.12 -14.63 45.22
C GLY A 22 -34.09 -13.66 44.63
N PRO A 23 -34.40 -13.05 43.47
CA PRO A 23 -33.55 -12.03 42.87
C PRO A 23 -33.57 -10.73 43.69
N GLY A 24 -32.39 -10.16 43.91
CA GLY A 24 -32.21 -8.86 44.56
C GLY A 24 -32.31 -7.67 43.60
N THR A 25 -31.83 -6.51 44.04
CA THR A 25 -31.89 -5.26 43.26
C THR A 25 -30.98 -5.29 42.04
N VAL A 26 -31.54 -4.96 40.87
CA VAL A 26 -30.79 -4.83 39.63
C VAL A 26 -29.90 -3.58 39.63
N MET A 27 -28.65 -3.74 39.22
CA MET A 27 -27.74 -2.65 38.89
C MET A 27 -27.69 -2.49 37.37
N LEU A 28 -27.86 -1.25 36.89
CA LEU A 28 -27.81 -0.91 35.47
C LEU A 28 -26.55 -0.12 35.14
N GLY A 29 -26.05 -0.29 33.93
CA GLY A 29 -24.97 0.51 33.35
C GLY A 29 -25.07 0.52 31.83
N THR A 30 -24.45 1.50 31.19
CA THR A 30 -24.39 1.61 29.73
C THR A 30 -22.97 1.84 29.27
N ALA A 31 -22.62 1.35 28.08
CA ALA A 31 -21.33 1.59 27.45
C ALA A 31 -21.44 1.46 25.92
N ILE A 32 -20.59 2.18 25.20
CA ILE A 32 -20.42 2.04 23.76
C ILE A 32 -19.09 1.36 23.51
N THR A 33 -19.07 0.34 22.66
CA THR A 33 -17.84 -0.33 22.22
C THR A 33 -17.04 0.56 21.26
N ASP A 34 -15.70 0.46 21.28
CA ASP A 34 -14.82 1.22 20.37
C ASP A 34 -14.93 0.76 18.90
N VAL A 35 -14.24 1.48 18.01
CA VAL A 35 -14.02 1.10 16.60
C VAL A 35 -13.14 -0.14 16.47
N VAL A 36 -13.27 -0.85 15.36
CA VAL A 36 -12.37 -1.96 15.03
C VAL A 36 -10.98 -1.46 14.55
N PRO A 37 -9.88 -2.16 14.88
CA PRO A 37 -8.54 -1.69 14.53
C PRO A 37 -8.27 -1.64 13.01
N ALA A 38 -7.68 -0.53 12.55
CA ALA A 38 -7.25 -0.37 11.16
C ALA A 38 -5.95 -1.13 10.84
N PRO A 39 -5.74 -1.55 9.57
CA PRO A 39 -4.45 -2.05 9.12
C PRO A 39 -3.35 -1.00 9.30
N LYS A 40 -2.09 -1.43 9.26
CA LYS A 40 -0.93 -0.57 9.53
C LYS A 40 0.16 -0.72 8.47
N ASN A 41 1.11 0.21 8.47
CA ASN A 41 2.37 0.08 7.74
C ASN A 41 2.22 -0.20 6.24
N LEU A 42 1.35 0.54 5.55
CA LEU A 42 1.22 0.46 4.09
C LEU A 42 2.54 0.87 3.43
N ARG A 43 3.04 0.00 2.57
CA ARG A 43 4.29 0.16 1.82
C ARG A 43 4.05 -0.21 0.37
N PHE A 44 4.77 0.47 -0.52
CA PHE A 44 4.77 0.20 -1.94
C PHE A 44 6.14 -0.33 -2.38
N SER A 45 6.14 -1.25 -3.34
CA SER A 45 7.34 -1.87 -3.90
C SER A 45 7.10 -2.31 -5.35
N GLU A 46 8.16 -2.75 -6.03
CA GLU A 46 8.06 -3.30 -7.40
C GLU A 46 7.33 -2.36 -8.37
N VAL A 47 7.62 -1.06 -8.26
CA VAL A 47 6.99 -0.03 -9.08
C VAL A 47 7.45 -0.15 -10.53
N THR A 48 6.50 -0.29 -11.44
CA THR A 48 6.69 -0.33 -12.89
C THR A 48 5.94 0.85 -13.54
N GLN A 49 5.92 0.88 -14.87
CA GLN A 49 5.12 1.86 -15.62
C GLN A 49 3.62 1.61 -15.50
N THR A 50 3.18 0.39 -15.18
CA THR A 50 1.75 0.02 -15.23
C THR A 50 1.32 -0.81 -14.02
N SER A 51 2.17 -0.92 -13.00
CA SER A 51 1.86 -1.67 -11.79
C SER A 51 2.74 -1.25 -10.61
N PHE A 52 2.28 -1.54 -9.40
CA PHE A 52 3.12 -1.60 -8.21
C PHE A 52 2.47 -2.52 -7.18
N ARG A 53 3.27 -3.03 -6.23
CA ARG A 53 2.79 -3.89 -5.16
C ARG A 53 2.57 -3.10 -3.88
N ALA A 54 1.36 -3.17 -3.34
CA ALA A 54 1.01 -2.71 -2.00
C ALA A 54 1.18 -3.84 -0.97
N THR A 55 1.66 -3.50 0.22
CA THR A 55 1.82 -4.43 1.35
C THR A 55 1.49 -3.70 2.65
N TRP A 56 0.75 -4.35 3.55
CA TRP A 56 0.35 -3.79 4.85
C TRP A 56 0.49 -4.84 5.96
N GLU A 57 0.21 -4.44 7.19
CA GLU A 57 0.18 -5.28 8.38
C GLU A 57 -1.22 -5.25 9.03
N HIS A 58 -1.56 -6.33 9.74
CA HIS A 58 -2.82 -6.46 10.45
C HIS A 58 -2.99 -5.38 11.54
N GLY A 59 -4.23 -4.90 11.69
CA GLY A 59 -4.66 -4.12 12.85
C GLY A 59 -4.90 -4.98 14.08
N ALA A 60 -5.48 -6.16 13.88
CA ALA A 60 -5.88 -7.15 14.87
C ALA A 60 -5.85 -8.57 14.24
N PRO A 61 -5.83 -9.65 15.05
CA PRO A 61 -5.72 -11.02 14.54
C PRO A 61 -7.02 -11.59 13.94
N ASP A 62 -8.17 -10.96 14.19
CA ASP A 62 -9.52 -11.43 13.85
C ASP A 62 -10.12 -10.73 12.62
N VAL A 63 -9.30 -10.02 11.84
CA VAL A 63 -9.73 -9.47 10.54
C VAL A 63 -10.29 -10.59 9.67
N ALA A 64 -11.45 -10.37 9.04
CA ALA A 64 -12.09 -11.34 8.17
C ALA A 64 -11.69 -11.14 6.70
N LEU A 65 -11.71 -9.89 6.22
CA LEU A 65 -11.40 -9.52 4.85
C LEU A 65 -10.66 -8.17 4.80
N TYR A 66 -9.99 -7.91 3.70
CA TYR A 66 -9.54 -6.57 3.33
C TYR A 66 -10.28 -6.10 2.08
N ARG A 67 -10.63 -4.82 2.06
CA ARG A 67 -10.99 -4.10 0.83
C ARG A 67 -9.86 -3.15 0.48
N LEU A 68 -9.34 -3.32 -0.72
CA LEU A 68 -8.33 -2.45 -1.29
C LEU A 68 -8.97 -1.63 -2.40
N THR A 69 -8.84 -0.32 -2.34
CA THR A 69 -9.36 0.60 -3.37
C THR A 69 -8.22 1.47 -3.87
N TRP A 70 -8.14 1.74 -5.17
CA TRP A 70 -7.19 2.69 -5.71
C TRP A 70 -7.77 3.60 -6.77
N THR A 71 -7.34 4.86 -6.73
CA THR A 71 -7.88 5.95 -7.54
C THR A 71 -6.74 6.77 -8.10
N LYS A 72 -6.75 6.98 -9.42
CA LYS A 72 -5.77 7.88 -10.06
C LYS A 72 -6.03 9.32 -9.64
N LYS A 73 -4.98 10.05 -9.26
CA LYS A 73 -5.10 11.42 -8.78
C LYS A 73 -5.71 12.33 -9.85
N GLY A 74 -6.77 13.04 -9.46
CA GLY A 74 -7.54 13.90 -10.35
C GLY A 74 -8.72 13.20 -11.03
N GLU A 75 -8.86 11.88 -10.85
CA GLU A 75 -10.02 11.12 -11.29
C GLU A 75 -10.92 10.75 -10.11
N THR A 76 -12.19 10.48 -10.39
CA THR A 76 -13.17 9.98 -9.41
C THR A 76 -13.43 8.49 -9.57
N ALA A 77 -13.05 7.91 -10.71
CA ALA A 77 -13.18 6.48 -10.96
C ALA A 77 -12.12 5.73 -10.13
N SER A 78 -12.58 4.76 -9.35
CA SER A 78 -11.73 3.89 -8.55
C SER A 78 -11.86 2.45 -9.03
N GLN A 79 -10.84 1.66 -8.71
CA GLN A 79 -10.83 0.21 -8.85
C GLN A 79 -10.70 -0.40 -7.46
N ASP A 80 -11.24 -1.59 -7.28
CA ASP A 80 -11.24 -2.27 -5.99
C ASP A 80 -10.93 -3.77 -6.09
N ALA A 81 -10.49 -4.33 -4.96
CA ALA A 81 -10.31 -5.75 -4.75
C ALA A 81 -10.73 -6.12 -3.33
N ILE A 82 -11.34 -7.30 -3.19
CA ILE A 82 -11.63 -7.93 -1.89
C ILE A 82 -10.66 -9.09 -1.71
N LEU A 83 -10.00 -9.11 -0.56
CA LEU A 83 -8.94 -10.06 -0.22
C LEU A 83 -9.28 -10.77 1.08
N ASN A 84 -8.82 -12.02 1.22
CA ASN A 84 -8.99 -12.79 2.43
C ASN A 84 -8.06 -12.27 3.54
N HIS A 85 -8.35 -12.65 4.79
CA HIS A 85 -7.57 -12.23 5.94
C HIS A 85 -6.05 -12.52 5.84
N ASP A 86 -5.66 -13.59 5.16
CA ASP A 86 -4.27 -14.05 5.03
C ASP A 86 -3.50 -13.32 3.93
N GLU A 87 -4.17 -12.49 3.13
CA GLU A 87 -3.60 -11.70 2.06
C GLU A 87 -3.29 -10.28 2.56
N THR A 88 -2.02 -10.01 2.87
CA THR A 88 -1.55 -8.68 3.30
C THR A 88 -0.74 -7.95 2.23
N THR A 89 -0.86 -8.39 0.97
CA THR A 89 -0.21 -7.78 -0.17
C THR A 89 -1.02 -7.97 -1.45
N TYR A 90 -0.95 -6.99 -2.34
CA TYR A 90 -1.64 -7.02 -3.62
C TYR A 90 -0.85 -6.26 -4.69
N THR A 91 -0.79 -6.80 -5.90
CA THR A 91 -0.20 -6.11 -7.06
C THR A 91 -1.31 -5.41 -7.83
N LEU A 92 -1.27 -4.08 -7.87
CA LEU A 92 -2.17 -3.27 -8.68
C LEU A 92 -1.62 -3.30 -10.11
N GLU A 93 -2.42 -3.75 -11.06
CA GLU A 93 -2.04 -3.90 -12.47
C GLU A 93 -2.85 -2.98 -13.39
N ASN A 94 -2.44 -2.87 -14.66
CA ASN A 94 -3.12 -2.09 -15.68
C ASN A 94 -3.28 -0.59 -15.33
N LEU A 95 -2.29 -0.05 -14.62
CA LEU A 95 -2.22 1.36 -14.27
C LEU A 95 -1.68 2.20 -15.43
N ASP A 96 -2.00 3.48 -15.43
CA ASP A 96 -1.44 4.45 -16.37
C ASP A 96 0.00 4.81 -15.98
N PRO A 97 0.93 4.92 -16.95
CA PRO A 97 2.27 5.42 -16.70
C PRO A 97 2.30 6.86 -16.21
N ASP A 98 3.36 7.20 -15.47
CA ASP A 98 3.59 8.52 -14.86
C ASP A 98 2.38 9.11 -14.12
N SER A 99 1.61 8.25 -13.46
CA SER A 99 0.37 8.62 -12.79
C SER A 99 0.45 8.28 -11.31
N GLU A 100 0.02 9.22 -10.48
CA GLU A 100 -0.06 9.04 -9.03
C GLU A 100 -1.40 8.41 -8.66
N TYR A 101 -1.37 7.34 -7.87
CA TYR A 101 -2.54 6.62 -7.40
C TYR A 101 -2.62 6.73 -5.88
N LEU A 102 -3.80 7.08 -5.37
CA LEU A 102 -4.14 6.94 -3.95
C LEU A 102 -4.66 5.52 -3.72
N VAL A 103 -4.06 4.80 -2.80
CA VAL A 103 -4.45 3.45 -2.38
C VAL A 103 -4.98 3.51 -0.95
N THR A 104 -6.10 2.84 -0.74
CA THR A 104 -6.79 2.73 0.54
C THR A 104 -6.98 1.26 0.89
N VAL A 105 -6.60 0.86 2.10
CA VAL A 105 -6.83 -0.48 2.66
C VAL A 105 -7.78 -0.35 3.84
N THR A 106 -8.91 -1.04 3.79
CA THR A 106 -9.92 -1.10 4.86
C THR A 106 -10.00 -2.54 5.37
N ALA A 107 -9.92 -2.74 6.69
CA ALA A 107 -10.15 -4.05 7.29
C ALA A 107 -11.64 -4.25 7.59
N ILE A 108 -12.17 -5.42 7.28
CA ILE A 108 -13.56 -5.83 7.53
C ILE A 108 -13.53 -6.97 8.54
N TYR A 109 -14.30 -6.84 9.62
CA TYR A 109 -14.33 -7.78 10.73
C TYR A 109 -15.54 -8.74 10.63
N PRO A 110 -15.58 -9.83 11.43
CA PRO A 110 -16.63 -10.85 11.33
C PRO A 110 -18.05 -10.34 11.59
N ASP A 111 -18.19 -9.22 12.32
CA ASP A 111 -19.45 -8.52 12.57
C ASP A 111 -19.81 -7.50 11.48
N GLU A 112 -19.11 -7.55 10.34
CA GLU A 112 -19.22 -6.62 9.21
C GLU A 112 -18.78 -5.18 9.52
N SER A 113 -18.20 -4.94 10.70
CA SER A 113 -17.61 -3.64 11.02
C SER A 113 -16.40 -3.34 10.13
N GLU A 114 -16.33 -2.11 9.64
CA GLU A 114 -15.20 -1.61 8.85
C GLU A 114 -14.29 -0.76 9.71
N SER A 115 -12.99 -0.93 9.54
CA SER A 115 -12.01 -0.06 10.19
C SER A 115 -11.95 1.30 9.52
N GLU A 116 -11.26 2.24 10.17
CA GLU A 116 -10.71 3.40 9.48
C GLU A 116 -9.77 2.97 8.34
N ASP A 117 -9.61 3.86 7.37
CA ASP A 117 -8.82 3.63 6.16
C ASP A 117 -7.32 3.80 6.40
N LEU A 118 -6.53 2.82 5.97
CA LEU A 118 -5.09 2.97 5.82
C LEU A 118 -4.78 3.47 4.40
N MET A 119 -4.33 4.71 4.30
CA MET A 119 -4.11 5.40 3.02
C MET A 119 -2.63 5.59 2.70
N GLY A 120 -2.28 5.54 1.42
CA GLY A 120 -0.95 5.88 0.91
C GLY A 120 -1.00 6.14 -0.59
N SER A 121 -0.04 6.92 -1.11
CA SER A 121 0.04 7.21 -2.53
C SER A 121 1.34 6.72 -3.13
N GLU A 122 1.30 6.26 -4.38
CA GLU A 122 2.47 5.87 -5.16
C GLU A 122 2.30 6.30 -6.61
N ARG A 123 3.43 6.59 -7.28
CA ARG A 123 3.45 7.01 -8.69
C ARG A 123 4.09 5.94 -9.56
N THR A 124 3.42 5.55 -10.63
CA THR A 124 4.00 4.66 -11.65
C THR A 124 5.17 5.33 -12.37
N LEU A 125 6.07 4.52 -12.92
CA LEU A 125 7.23 5.01 -13.66
C LEU A 125 6.83 5.64 -15.00
N LEU A 126 7.68 6.54 -15.51
CA LEU A 126 7.59 7.06 -16.88
C LEU A 126 7.70 5.93 -17.90
N LYS A 127 7.02 6.07 -19.05
CA LYS A 127 7.27 5.20 -20.21
C LYS A 127 8.73 5.34 -20.62
N ALA A 128 9.35 4.24 -21.04
CA ALA A 128 10.76 4.25 -21.46
C ALA A 128 11.06 5.28 -22.56
N ALA A 129 10.11 5.53 -23.47
CA ALA A 129 10.23 6.54 -24.52
C ALA A 129 10.19 7.99 -24.00
N ASP A 130 9.60 8.20 -22.83
CA ASP A 130 9.43 9.52 -22.19
C ASP A 130 10.50 9.78 -21.12
N VAL A 131 11.36 8.80 -20.82
CA VAL A 131 12.57 9.04 -20.02
C VAL A 131 13.47 9.97 -20.83
N PRO A 132 13.87 11.14 -20.28
CA PRO A 132 14.73 12.07 -21.01
C PRO A 132 15.99 11.36 -21.52
N SER A 133 16.19 11.37 -22.84
CA SER A 133 17.39 10.80 -23.46
C SER A 133 18.57 11.71 -23.22
N GLU A 134 19.13 11.61 -22.02
CA GLU A 134 20.30 12.37 -21.62
C GLU A 134 21.59 11.67 -22.11
N PRO A 135 22.64 12.44 -22.46
CA PRO A 135 23.89 11.85 -22.90
C PRO A 135 24.59 11.10 -21.75
N PRO A 136 25.49 10.15 -22.09
CA PRO A 136 26.36 9.51 -21.10
C PRO A 136 27.24 10.56 -20.42
N ARG A 137 27.55 10.32 -19.15
CA ARG A 137 28.25 11.32 -18.32
C ARG A 137 29.70 10.89 -18.04
N ASN A 138 30.53 11.85 -17.61
CA ASN A 138 31.88 11.59 -17.09
C ASN A 138 32.78 10.76 -18.02
N LEU A 139 32.88 11.12 -19.30
CA LEU A 139 33.85 10.51 -20.21
C LEU A 139 35.28 10.72 -19.70
N ARG A 140 36.00 9.63 -19.53
CA ARG A 140 37.40 9.57 -19.07
C ARG A 140 38.24 8.87 -20.14
N VAL A 141 39.36 9.49 -20.49
CA VAL A 141 40.37 8.94 -21.39
C VAL A 141 41.65 8.70 -20.59
N PHE A 142 42.23 7.50 -20.66
CA PHE A 142 43.43 7.15 -19.91
C PHE A 142 44.23 6.05 -20.63
N ASN A 143 45.45 5.77 -20.13
CA ASN A 143 46.38 4.80 -20.69
C ASN A 143 46.69 5.06 -22.18
N ALA A 144 47.00 6.30 -22.54
CA ALA A 144 47.42 6.65 -23.90
C ALA A 144 48.84 6.12 -24.18
N THR A 145 49.02 5.49 -25.34
CA THR A 145 50.31 5.06 -25.89
C THR A 145 50.53 5.69 -27.27
N THR A 146 51.58 5.28 -27.99
CA THR A 146 51.82 5.70 -29.37
C THR A 146 50.69 5.29 -30.34
N SER A 147 49.88 4.28 -30.01
CA SER A 147 48.84 3.75 -30.92
C SER A 147 47.52 3.37 -30.25
N THR A 148 47.37 3.55 -28.93
CA THR A 148 46.17 3.14 -28.20
C THR A 148 45.78 4.15 -27.14
N LEU A 149 44.49 4.18 -26.80
CA LEU A 149 43.95 4.85 -25.62
C LEU A 149 42.75 4.06 -25.10
N THR A 150 42.44 4.20 -23.81
CA THR A 150 41.27 3.58 -23.18
C THR A 150 40.25 4.65 -22.84
N VAL A 151 38.97 4.40 -23.13
CA VAL A 151 37.85 5.28 -22.80
C VAL A 151 36.87 4.59 -21.84
N ARG A 152 36.36 5.34 -20.85
CA ARG A 152 35.28 4.91 -19.95
C ARG A 152 34.31 6.06 -19.70
N TRP A 153 33.04 5.76 -19.47
CA TRP A 153 32.00 6.75 -19.15
C TRP A 153 30.98 6.15 -18.19
N ASP A 154 30.18 7.00 -17.57
CA ASP A 154 28.99 6.59 -16.84
C ASP A 154 27.81 6.44 -17.82
N ALA A 155 27.04 5.37 -17.68
CA ALA A 155 25.93 5.06 -18.58
C ALA A 155 24.89 6.20 -18.64
N ALA A 156 24.26 6.38 -19.80
CA ALA A 156 23.14 7.31 -19.91
C ALA A 156 21.94 6.82 -19.06
N PRO A 157 21.10 7.73 -18.54
CA PRO A 157 19.87 7.36 -17.85
C PRO A 157 18.89 6.60 -18.78
N GLY A 158 18.21 5.60 -18.23
CA GLY A 158 17.23 4.80 -18.95
C GLY A 158 17.82 3.58 -19.69
N PRO A 159 16.98 2.86 -20.46
CA PRO A 159 17.41 1.67 -21.18
C PRO A 159 18.22 2.04 -22.43
N VAL A 160 19.53 1.80 -22.39
CA VAL A 160 20.45 2.03 -23.52
C VAL A 160 20.72 0.71 -24.24
N ASP A 161 20.38 0.62 -25.52
CA ASP A 161 20.64 -0.60 -26.32
C ASP A 161 22.11 -0.74 -26.74
N THR A 162 22.71 0.32 -27.29
CA THR A 162 24.08 0.32 -27.80
C THR A 162 24.75 1.69 -27.71
N TYR A 163 26.09 1.72 -27.64
CA TYR A 163 26.88 2.94 -27.72
C TYR A 163 27.65 3.00 -29.05
N LYS A 164 27.56 4.13 -29.75
CA LYS A 164 28.37 4.41 -30.95
C LYS A 164 29.58 5.26 -30.57
N ILE A 165 30.79 4.78 -30.87
CA ILE A 165 32.05 5.46 -30.56
C ILE A 165 32.68 5.97 -31.87
N THR A 166 33.09 7.23 -31.91
CA THR A 166 33.78 7.85 -33.06
C THR A 166 35.06 8.53 -32.61
N TYR A 167 36.11 8.47 -33.44
CA TYR A 167 37.40 9.13 -33.20
C TYR A 167 37.97 9.67 -34.52
N LYS A 168 38.79 10.72 -34.45
CA LYS A 168 39.44 11.35 -35.62
C LYS A 168 40.91 11.66 -35.28
N PRO A 169 41.83 11.58 -36.26
CA PRO A 169 43.23 12.02 -36.11
C PRO A 169 43.36 13.53 -35.91
#